data_AF-A0A1U7AE54-F1
#
_entry.id   AF-A0A1U7AE54-F1
#
_cell.length_a   1.000
_cell.length_b   1.000
_cell.length_c   1.000
_cell.angle_alpha   90.00
_cell.angle_beta   90.00
_cell.angle_gamma   90.00
#
_symmetry.space_group_name_H-M   'P 1'
#
loop_
_entity.id
_entity.type
_entity.pdbx_description
1 polymer ?
#
loop_
_entity_poly.entity_id
_entity_poly.type
_entity_poly.pdbx_seq_one_letter_code
_entity_poly.pdbx_strand_id
1 'polypeptide(L)'
;MNLPLRKCVPLFDNDIKRYIATRFDEYLKNIDYHSYEPKLIHGDLSPNHFLIDAETKRLTGIIDFGDMSICDPDYEYLYILEDCGRGFTHDLLKVRGHAHPEKCLEKISLFVTFDQVRYILEGMERGIDSWVAEGLAEIQAEMNIAKG
;
A
#
# COMPACT_ATOMS: atom_id res chain seq x y z
N MET A 1 14.28 -24.90 0.68
CA MET A 1 13.41 -23.71 0.85
C MET A 1 13.16 -23.52 2.33
N ASN A 2 13.98 -22.73 3.01
CA ASN A 2 13.80 -22.38 4.43
C ASN A 2 14.92 -21.40 4.79
N LEU A 3 14.73 -20.08 4.58
CA LEU A 3 15.63 -19.06 5.16
C LEU A 3 15.23 -17.55 5.10
N PRO A 4 14.03 -17.04 4.72
CA PRO A 4 13.84 -15.58 4.76
C PRO A 4 13.62 -15.04 6.18
N LEU A 5 12.62 -15.54 6.91
CA LEU A 5 12.15 -14.90 8.17
C LEU A 5 13.20 -14.79 9.29
N ARG A 6 14.13 -15.75 9.42
CA ARG A 6 15.17 -15.74 10.47
C ARG A 6 16.25 -14.67 10.25
N LYS A 7 16.42 -14.15 9.02
CA LYS A 7 17.37 -13.07 8.72
C LYS A 7 16.76 -11.66 8.80
N CYS A 8 15.43 -11.54 8.79
CA CYS A 8 14.72 -10.24 8.76
C CYS A 8 14.57 -9.58 10.13
N VAL A 9 14.32 -10.38 11.18
CA VAL A 9 14.06 -9.86 12.54
C VAL A 9 15.20 -9.02 13.14
N PRO A 10 16.50 -9.25 12.86
CA PRO A 10 17.57 -8.41 13.43
C PRO A 10 17.66 -6.98 12.88
N LEU A 11 17.03 -6.67 11.73
CA LEU A 11 17.21 -5.39 11.03
C LEU A 11 16.16 -4.32 11.39
N PHE A 12 15.01 -4.72 11.92
CA PHE A 12 13.99 -3.76 12.36
C PHE A 12 14.27 -3.31 13.79
N ASP A 13 14.29 -1.99 14.00
CA ASP A 13 14.16 -1.41 15.34
C ASP A 13 12.87 -1.96 16.01
N ASN A 14 12.90 -2.12 17.33
CA ASN A 14 11.77 -2.62 18.11
C ASN A 14 10.50 -1.79 17.90
N ASP A 15 10.64 -0.49 17.63
CA ASP A 15 9.52 0.39 17.33
C ASP A 15 8.86 0.03 15.99
N ILE A 16 9.64 -0.20 14.93
CA ILE A 16 9.12 -0.61 13.62
C ILE A 16 8.43 -1.97 13.72
N LYS A 17 9.03 -2.94 14.43
CA LYS A 17 8.41 -4.26 14.65
C LYS A 17 7.04 -4.14 15.32
N ARG A 18 6.96 -3.33 16.38
CA ARG A 18 5.73 -3.11 17.13
C ARG A 18 4.68 -2.40 16.28
N TYR A 19 5.09 -1.42 15.48
CA TYR A 19 4.20 -0.74 14.55
C TYR A 19 3.61 -1.72 13.53
N ILE A 20 4.46 -2.44 12.79
CA ILE A 20 4.02 -3.45 11.81
C ILE A 20 3.08 -4.47 12.45
N ALA A 21 3.43 -5.01 13.62
CA ALA A 21 2.57 -5.96 14.34
C ALA A 21 1.20 -5.37 14.68
N THR A 22 1.14 -4.10 15.07
CA THR A 22 -0.12 -3.40 15.37
C THR A 22 -0.98 -3.25 14.12
N ARG A 23 -0.38 -2.92 12.98
CA ARG A 23 -1.07 -2.79 11.68
C ARG A 23 -1.66 -4.12 11.22
N PHE A 24 -0.89 -5.21 11.30
CA PHE A 24 -1.42 -6.54 11.01
C PHE A 24 -2.54 -6.95 11.97
N ASP A 25 -2.38 -6.70 13.27
CA ASP A 25 -3.41 -6.99 14.27
C ASP A 25 -4.70 -6.20 14.01
N GLU A 26 -4.59 -4.91 13.64
CA GLU A 26 -5.71 -4.05 13.27
C GLU A 26 -6.48 -4.63 12.09
N TYR A 27 -5.79 -5.03 11.03
CA TYR A 27 -6.43 -5.63 9.86
C TYR A 27 -7.09 -6.97 10.18
N LEU A 28 -6.36 -7.88 10.82
CA LEU A 28 -6.81 -9.26 11.07
C LEU A 28 -7.93 -9.36 12.11
N LYS A 29 -8.04 -8.41 13.04
CA LYS A 29 -9.09 -8.39 14.06
C LYS A 29 -10.35 -7.67 13.60
N ASN A 30 -10.28 -6.84 12.56
CA ASN A 30 -11.42 -6.09 12.07
C ASN A 30 -12.17 -6.88 10.98
N ILE A 31 -13.25 -7.55 11.40
CA ILE A 31 -14.05 -8.41 10.51
C ILE A 31 -14.63 -7.65 9.30
N ASP A 32 -14.89 -6.35 9.44
CA ASP A 32 -15.48 -5.54 8.37
C ASP A 32 -14.53 -5.40 7.18
N TYR A 33 -13.21 -5.45 7.40
CA TYR A 33 -12.21 -5.40 6.32
C TYR A 33 -12.18 -6.66 5.45
N HIS A 34 -12.73 -7.76 5.94
CA HIS A 34 -12.81 -9.03 5.22
C HIS A 34 -14.16 -9.21 4.49
N SER A 35 -15.11 -8.29 4.69
CA SER A 35 -16.43 -8.32 4.07
C SER A 35 -16.43 -7.44 2.82
N TYR A 36 -15.98 -7.99 1.69
CA TYR A 36 -16.01 -7.31 0.39
C TYR A 36 -16.52 -8.24 -0.70
N GLU A 37 -17.08 -7.64 -1.77
CA GLU A 37 -17.37 -8.37 -3.00
C GLU A 37 -16.13 -8.28 -3.90
N PRO A 38 -15.46 -9.40 -4.24
CA PRO A 38 -14.27 -9.35 -5.08
C PRO A 38 -14.54 -8.73 -6.45
N LYS A 39 -13.64 -7.87 -6.92
CA LYS A 39 -13.71 -7.22 -8.24
C LYS A 39 -12.39 -7.39 -8.97
N LEU A 40 -12.43 -7.27 -10.29
CA LEU A 40 -11.21 -7.15 -11.10
C LEU A 40 -10.56 -5.80 -10.77
N ILE A 41 -9.30 -5.83 -10.36
CA ILE A 41 -8.46 -4.67 -10.08
C ILE A 41 -7.26 -4.63 -11.03
N HIS A 42 -6.64 -3.46 -11.19
CA HIS A 42 -5.35 -3.30 -11.88
C HIS A 42 -4.21 -4.00 -11.13
N GLY A 43 -4.24 -3.94 -9.79
CA GLY A 43 -3.20 -4.50 -8.92
C GLY A 43 -2.01 -3.57 -8.69
N ASP A 44 -1.66 -2.76 -9.69
CA ASP A 44 -0.53 -1.82 -9.64
C ASP A 44 -0.88 -0.41 -10.16
N LEU A 45 -1.92 0.22 -9.61
CA LEU A 45 -2.40 1.53 -10.07
C LEU A 45 -1.56 2.69 -9.51
N SER A 46 -0.27 2.74 -9.85
CA SER A 46 0.65 3.85 -9.53
C SER A 46 0.65 4.93 -10.63
N PRO A 47 0.93 6.21 -10.31
CA PRO A 47 1.14 7.27 -11.31
C PRO A 47 2.23 6.98 -12.34
N ASN A 48 3.17 6.07 -12.04
CA ASN A 48 4.16 5.60 -13.01
C ASN A 48 3.51 4.91 -14.23
N HIS A 49 2.26 4.45 -14.09
CA HIS A 49 1.48 3.78 -15.12
C HIS A 49 0.44 4.70 -15.79
N PHE A 50 0.49 6.01 -15.51
CA PHE A 50 -0.44 6.97 -16.07
C PHE A 50 0.14 7.65 -17.31
N LEU A 51 -0.59 7.57 -18.43
CA LEU A 51 -0.29 8.38 -19.60
C LEU A 51 -1.02 9.72 -19.47
N ILE A 52 -0.24 10.79 -19.31
CA ILE A 52 -0.77 12.16 -19.20
C ILE A 52 -0.43 12.92 -20.48
N ASP A 53 -1.45 13.50 -21.11
CA ASP A 53 -1.25 14.41 -22.22
C ASP A 53 -0.58 15.71 -21.74
N ALA A 54 0.56 16.06 -22.33
CA ALA A 54 1.40 17.13 -21.84
C ALA A 54 0.76 18.53 -22.01
N GLU A 55 -0.11 18.72 -23.00
CA GLU A 55 -0.76 19.99 -23.31
C GLU A 55 -2.01 20.20 -22.44
N THR A 56 -2.92 19.23 -22.44
CA THR A 56 -4.21 19.31 -21.75
C THR A 56 -4.15 18.91 -20.28
N LYS A 57 -3.04 18.28 -19.85
CA LYS A 57 -2.85 17.70 -18.51
C LYS A 57 -3.90 16.65 -18.14
N ARG A 58 -4.49 16.00 -19.14
CA ARG A 58 -5.50 14.96 -18.93
C ARG A 58 -4.86 13.58 -18.92
N LEU A 59 -5.38 12.72 -18.05
CA LEU A 59 -5.15 11.29 -18.11
C LEU A 59 -5.75 10.74 -19.42
N THR A 60 -4.92 10.11 -20.26
CA THR A 60 -5.30 9.56 -21.57
C THR A 60 -5.18 8.04 -21.63
N GLY A 61 -4.47 7.42 -20.69
CA GLY A 61 -4.35 5.96 -20.63
C GLY A 61 -3.77 5.45 -19.32
N ILE A 62 -3.98 4.17 -19.08
CA ILE A 62 -3.38 3.35 -18.02
C ILE A 62 -2.68 2.18 -18.69
N ILE A 63 -1.51 1.78 -18.20
CA ILE A 63 -0.70 0.68 -18.72
C ILE A 63 -0.25 -0.25 -17.59
N ASP A 64 0.44 -1.35 -17.96
CA ASP A 64 1.04 -2.32 -17.04
C ASP A 64 0.06 -3.13 -16.18
N PHE A 65 -0.89 -3.79 -16.84
CA PHE A 65 -1.88 -4.67 -16.24
C PHE A 65 -1.33 -6.04 -15.80
N GLY A 66 -0.03 -6.16 -15.52
CA GLY A 66 0.64 -7.42 -15.17
C GLY A 66 0.12 -8.04 -13.87
N ASP A 67 -0.29 -7.19 -12.93
CA ASP A 67 -0.74 -7.57 -11.57
C ASP A 67 -2.27 -7.65 -11.42
N MET A 68 -3.00 -7.65 -12.54
CA MET A 68 -4.46 -7.78 -12.52
C MET A 68 -4.90 -9.01 -11.75
N SER A 69 -5.86 -8.83 -10.84
CA SER A 69 -6.40 -9.91 -10.04
C SER A 69 -7.86 -9.66 -9.66
N ILE A 70 -8.55 -10.72 -9.24
CA ILE A 70 -9.89 -10.62 -8.64
C ILE A 70 -9.72 -10.66 -7.12
N CYS A 71 -9.81 -9.50 -6.47
CA CYS A 71 -9.64 -9.40 -5.02
C CYS A 71 -10.44 -8.22 -4.44
N ASP A 72 -10.04 -7.78 -3.25
CA ASP A 72 -10.60 -6.62 -2.58
C ASP A 72 -10.46 -5.34 -3.43
N PRO A 73 -11.57 -4.67 -3.82
CA PRO A 73 -11.50 -3.46 -4.65
C PRO A 73 -10.83 -2.28 -3.95
N ASP A 74 -10.74 -2.26 -2.61
CA ASP A 74 -10.04 -1.19 -1.91
C ASP A 74 -8.52 -1.26 -2.13
N TYR A 75 -7.98 -2.43 -2.49
CA TYR A 75 -6.55 -2.60 -2.79
C TYR A 75 -6.10 -1.78 -4.01
N GLU A 76 -7.01 -1.48 -4.96
CA GLU A 76 -6.74 -0.63 -6.13
C GLU A 76 -6.13 0.74 -5.76
N TYR A 77 -6.44 1.27 -4.57
CA TYR A 77 -6.07 2.62 -4.17
C TYR A 77 -4.75 2.70 -3.38
N LEU A 78 -4.04 1.59 -3.17
CA LEU A 78 -2.85 1.56 -2.30
C LEU A 78 -1.75 2.51 -2.82
N TYR A 79 -1.37 2.41 -4.10
CA TYR A 79 -0.36 3.28 -4.70
C TYR A 79 -0.88 4.69 -4.98
N ILE A 80 -2.20 4.87 -5.08
CA ILE A 80 -2.79 6.21 -5.08
C ILE A 80 -2.56 6.89 -3.72
N LEU A 81 -2.74 6.17 -2.62
CA LEU A 81 -2.48 6.69 -1.29
C LEU A 81 -1.00 6.98 -1.06
N GLU A 82 -0.14 6.05 -1.45
CA GLU A 82 1.32 6.18 -1.34
C GLU A 82 1.84 7.36 -2.17
N ASP A 83 1.56 7.39 -3.48
CA ASP A 83 2.19 8.31 -4.41
C ASP A 83 1.46 9.66 -4.54
N CYS A 84 0.14 9.70 -4.34
CA CYS A 84 -0.67 10.92 -4.47
C CYS A 84 -1.12 11.50 -3.13
N GLY A 85 -0.93 10.76 -2.04
CA GLY A 85 -1.24 11.19 -0.68
C GLY A 85 -2.72 11.11 -0.30
N ARG A 86 -2.97 11.30 1.00
CA ARG A 86 -4.29 11.12 1.63
C ARG A 86 -5.37 12.02 1.04
N GLY A 87 -5.07 13.30 0.79
CA GLY A 87 -6.05 14.28 0.31
C GLY A 87 -6.62 13.92 -1.06
N PHE A 88 -5.73 13.59 -2.01
CA PHE A 88 -6.14 13.18 -3.35
C PHE A 88 -6.94 11.87 -3.31
N THR A 89 -6.46 10.88 -2.56
CA THR A 89 -7.12 9.58 -2.42
C THR A 89 -8.52 9.71 -1.82
N HIS A 90 -8.67 10.55 -0.80
CA HIS A 90 -9.96 10.84 -0.18
C HIS A 90 -10.97 11.43 -1.17
N ASP A 91 -10.55 12.40 -1.97
CA ASP A 91 -11.41 13.04 -2.97
C ASP A 91 -11.76 12.06 -4.10
N LEU A 92 -10.82 11.20 -4.51
CA LEU A 92 -11.07 10.12 -5.46
C LEU A 92 -12.13 9.14 -4.95
N LEU A 93 -12.02 8.69 -3.69
CA LEU A 93 -13.00 7.79 -3.07
C LEU A 93 -14.40 8.41 -3.00
N LYS A 94 -14.49 9.72 -2.73
CA LYS A 94 -15.76 10.46 -2.79
C LYS A 94 -16.37 10.47 -4.19
N VAL A 95 -15.57 10.79 -5.21
CA VAL A 95 -16.03 10.80 -6.61
C VAL A 95 -16.47 9.40 -7.06
N ARG A 96 -15.81 8.35 -6.55
CA ARG A 96 -16.17 6.94 -6.79
C ARG A 96 -17.40 6.47 -6.01
N GLY A 97 -17.97 7.30 -5.14
CA GLY A 97 -19.21 7.02 -4.43
C GLY A 97 -19.06 6.15 -3.19
N HIS A 98 -17.86 6.06 -2.60
CA HIS A 98 -17.66 5.34 -1.34
C HIS A 98 -18.47 6.01 -0.22
N ALA A 99 -19.29 5.22 0.48
CA ALA A 99 -20.17 5.74 1.54
C ALA A 99 -19.40 6.28 2.77
N HIS A 100 -18.23 5.70 3.05
CA HIS A 100 -17.37 6.09 4.16
C HIS A 100 -15.90 6.20 3.72
N PRO A 101 -15.54 7.26 2.97
CA PRO A 101 -14.19 7.42 2.41
C PRO A 101 -13.08 7.37 3.47
N GLU A 102 -13.30 7.96 4.64
CA GLU A 102 -12.31 7.95 5.74
C GLU A 102 -12.03 6.54 6.27
N LYS A 103 -13.07 5.71 6.46
CA LYS A 103 -12.89 4.31 6.87
C LYS A 103 -12.19 3.47 5.80
N CYS A 104 -12.47 3.78 4.54
CA CYS A 104 -11.78 3.14 3.42
C CYS A 104 -10.30 3.52 3.40
N LEU A 105 -9.96 4.80 3.65
CA LEU A 105 -8.56 5.24 3.77
C LEU A 105 -7.82 4.58 4.93
N GLU A 106 -8.47 4.34 6.06
CA GLU A 106 -7.87 3.57 7.17
C GLU A 106 -7.46 2.18 6.70
N LYS A 107 -8.36 1.46 6.02
CA LYS A 107 -8.06 0.15 5.44
C LYS A 107 -6.96 0.20 4.38
N ILE A 108 -7.02 1.14 3.45
CA ILE A 108 -6.02 1.32 2.39
C ILE A 108 -4.64 1.60 3.00
N SER A 109 -4.58 2.41 4.07
CA SER A 109 -3.33 2.68 4.76
C SER A 109 -2.68 1.42 5.35
N LEU A 110 -3.47 0.42 5.72
CA LEU A 110 -2.94 -0.88 6.17
C LEU A 110 -2.30 -1.63 5.00
N PHE A 111 -2.93 -1.57 3.81
CA PHE A 111 -2.37 -2.16 2.60
C PHE A 111 -1.05 -1.52 2.18
N VAL A 112 -0.89 -0.21 2.32
CA VAL A 112 0.40 0.47 2.09
C VAL A 112 1.47 -0.12 3.02
N THR A 113 1.21 -0.20 4.33
CA THR A 113 2.16 -0.83 5.26
C THR A 113 2.51 -2.27 4.85
N PHE A 114 1.53 -3.06 4.40
CA PHE A 114 1.76 -4.45 3.99
C PHE A 114 2.60 -4.55 2.71
N ASP A 115 2.39 -3.64 1.76
CA ASP A 115 3.19 -3.59 0.55
C ASP A 115 4.65 -3.20 0.86
N GLN A 116 4.89 -2.23 1.76
CA GLN A 116 6.25 -1.91 2.20
C GLN A 116 6.95 -3.11 2.87
N VAL A 117 6.21 -3.88 3.68
CA VAL A 117 6.75 -5.13 4.27
C VAL A 117 7.11 -6.14 3.16
N ARG A 118 6.27 -6.29 2.15
CA ARG A 118 6.55 -7.14 0.98
C ARG A 118 7.78 -6.65 0.23
N TYR A 119 7.87 -5.36 -0.08
CA TYR A 119 9.00 -4.74 -0.79
C TYR A 119 10.32 -4.96 -0.05
N ILE A 120 10.34 -4.79 1.27
CA ILE A 120 11.51 -5.10 2.11
C ILE A 120 11.88 -6.59 2.00
N LEU A 121 10.91 -7.50 2.13
CA LEU A 121 11.18 -8.94 2.04
C LEU A 121 11.75 -9.34 0.68
N GLU A 122 11.20 -8.81 -0.41
CA GLU A 122 11.70 -9.03 -1.76
C GLU A 122 13.12 -8.46 -1.95
N GLY A 123 13.39 -7.25 -1.45
CA GLY A 123 14.72 -6.64 -1.44
C GLY A 123 15.73 -7.51 -0.71
N MET A 124 15.36 -8.04 0.46
CA MET A 124 16.20 -8.95 1.23
C MET A 124 16.47 -10.28 0.52
N GLU A 125 15.46 -10.86 -0.13
CA GLU A 125 15.61 -12.12 -0.88
C GLU A 125 16.52 -11.95 -2.10
N ARG A 126 16.48 -10.78 -2.74
CA ARG A 126 17.28 -10.45 -3.92
C ARG A 126 18.66 -9.85 -3.59
N GLY A 127 18.89 -9.48 -2.32
CA GLY A 127 20.12 -8.80 -1.90
C GLY A 127 20.21 -7.36 -2.42
N ILE A 128 19.07 -6.68 -2.56
CA ILE A 128 18.96 -5.29 -3.03
C ILE A 128 18.74 -4.39 -1.81
N ASP A 129 19.84 -3.89 -1.24
CA ASP A 129 19.80 -3.09 0.00
C ASP A 129 19.03 -1.77 -0.16
N SER A 130 18.95 -1.20 -1.36
CA SER A 130 18.18 0.03 -1.61
C SER A 130 16.68 -0.17 -1.38
N TRP A 131 16.12 -1.30 -1.81
CA TRP A 131 14.70 -1.61 -1.60
C TRP A 131 14.38 -1.78 -0.11
N VAL A 132 15.30 -2.42 0.63
CA VAL A 132 15.18 -2.57 2.08
C VAL A 132 15.21 -1.21 2.77
N ALA A 133 16.12 -0.33 2.37
CA ALA A 133 16.25 1.00 2.94
C ALA A 133 15.04 1.90 2.63
N GLU A 134 14.55 1.86 1.39
CA GLU A 134 13.36 2.59 0.93
C GLU A 134 12.12 2.16 1.71
N GLY A 135 11.79 0.87 1.74
CA GLY A 135 10.60 0.41 2.47
C GLY A 135 10.66 0.67 3.98
N LEU A 136 11.86 0.62 4.59
CA LEU A 136 12.05 1.02 5.98
C LEU A 136 11.80 2.52 6.20
N ALA A 137 12.23 3.37 5.27
CA ALA A 137 12.01 4.81 5.34
C ALA A 137 10.52 5.16 5.24
N GLU A 138 9.78 4.47 4.35
CA GLU A 138 8.34 4.68 4.20
C GLU A 138 7.56 4.27 5.47
N ILE A 139 7.84 3.08 6.02
CA ILE A 139 7.22 2.66 7.30
C ILE A 139 7.55 3.65 8.42
N GLN A 140 8.77 4.19 8.46
CA GLN A 140 9.16 5.20 9.44
C GLN A 140 8.41 6.52 9.25
N ALA A 141 8.13 6.93 8.01
CA ALA A 141 7.31 8.09 7.69
C ALA A 141 5.85 7.90 8.13
N GLU A 142 5.25 6.74 7.85
CA GLU A 142 3.91 6.36 8.32
C GLU A 142 3.80 6.47 9.85
N MET A 143 4.80 5.93 10.57
CA MET A 143 4.87 6.00 12.03
C MET A 143 4.92 7.42 12.57
N ASN A 144 5.59 8.34 11.86
CA ASN A 144 5.69 9.73 12.28
C ASN A 144 4.37 10.48 12.08
N ILE A 145 3.65 10.20 10.99
CA ILE A 145 2.32 10.74 10.73
C ILE A 145 1.33 10.26 11.79
N ALA A 146 1.38 8.98 12.19
CA ALA A 146 0.47 8.41 13.18
C ALA A 146 0.68 8.93 14.61
N LYS A 147 1.82 9.56 14.90
CA LYS A 147 2.16 10.13 16.22
C LYS A 147 1.78 11.62 16.36
N GLY A 148 1.54 12.33 15.24
CA GLY A 148 1.18 13.75 15.20
C GLY A 148 -0.33 13.96 15.18
#